data_AF-A0A1M3HKB3-F1
#
_entry.id   AF-A0A1M3HKB3-F1
#
_cell.length_a   1.000
_cell.length_b   1.000
_cell.length_c   1.000
_cell.angle_alpha   90.00
_cell.angle_beta   90.00
_cell.angle_gamma   90.00
#
_symmetry.space_group_name_H-M   'P 1'
#
loop_
_entity.id
_entity.type
_entity.pdbx_description
1 polymer ?
#
loop_
_entity_poly.entity_id
_entity_poly.type
_entity_poly.pdbx_seq_one_letter_code
_entity_poly.pdbx_strand_id
1 'polypeptide(L)'
;MVKPVRVRTVWFKRDGERSAEEIASSVASTIWRVTDKAIDNLGHENYDIITPARGFKLIAECLAFLVHYCDRMAYASLTPERRVAVLQAIANRLGEVMEENIISVVGPDPGRNFKAELIDFLNRRFADYAEFEFPDDEKASFPALRFLGLQIRDEMGEDDKTWIMDQIMDIEMPEMMGTVRKSFQGLLSDAPVKRGFGSPDMLPPE
;
A
#
# COMPACT_ATOMS: atom_id res chain seq x y z
N MET A 1 -16.34 1.48 -16.03
CA MET A 1 -15.06 0.87 -15.59
C MET A 1 -14.21 1.94 -14.94
N VAL A 2 -13.93 1.81 -13.65
CA VAL A 2 -13.00 2.69 -12.95
C VAL A 2 -11.60 2.52 -13.55
N LYS A 3 -10.89 3.62 -13.82
CA LYS A 3 -9.56 3.54 -14.41
C LYS A 3 -8.57 2.93 -13.41
N PRO A 4 -7.70 2.00 -13.83
CA PRO A 4 -6.68 1.43 -12.95
C PRO A 4 -5.68 2.50 -12.53
N VAL A 5 -5.20 2.42 -11.29
CA VAL A 5 -4.16 3.33 -10.80
C VAL A 5 -2.88 3.08 -11.60
N ARG A 6 -2.40 4.10 -12.32
CA ARG A 6 -1.13 4.00 -13.04
C ARG A 6 0.00 3.98 -12.02
N VAL A 7 0.80 2.92 -12.02
CA VAL A 7 1.90 2.74 -11.08
C VAL A 7 3.23 2.66 -11.78
N ARG A 8 4.28 3.10 -11.08
CA ARG A 8 5.65 2.88 -11.51
C ARG A 8 6.03 1.44 -11.15
N THR A 9 6.47 0.69 -12.16
CA THR A 9 6.86 -0.71 -12.01
C THR A 9 8.30 -0.96 -12.49
N VAL A 10 8.95 0.06 -13.06
CA VAL A 10 10.31 -0.03 -13.61
C VAL A 10 11.07 1.28 -13.45
N TRP A 11 12.39 1.18 -13.31
CA TRP A 11 13.33 2.32 -13.31
C TRP A 11 13.75 2.67 -14.74
N PHE A 12 13.77 3.98 -15.07
CA PHE A 12 14.12 4.48 -16.40
C PHE A 12 15.64 4.48 -16.68
N LYS A 13 16.45 4.86 -15.69
CA LYS A 13 17.92 4.70 -15.69
C LYS A 13 18.28 3.52 -14.79
N ARG A 14 19.40 2.82 -15.01
CA ARG A 14 19.77 1.59 -14.28
C ARG A 14 21.21 1.59 -13.80
N ASP A 15 21.69 2.72 -13.31
CA ASP A 15 23.01 2.77 -12.69
C ASP A 15 22.88 2.47 -11.20
N GLY A 16 23.24 1.23 -10.83
CA GLY A 16 23.35 0.77 -9.45
C GLY A 16 22.06 0.25 -8.80
N GLU A 17 22.23 -0.40 -7.65
CA GLU A 17 21.15 -0.76 -6.75
C GLU A 17 20.47 0.52 -6.25
N ARG A 18 19.13 0.55 -6.30
CA ARG A 18 18.36 1.73 -5.87
C ARG A 18 18.47 1.94 -4.38
N SER A 19 18.44 3.17 -3.90
CA SER A 19 18.35 3.42 -2.46
C SER A 19 17.00 2.96 -1.88
N ALA A 20 16.95 2.73 -0.57
CA ALA A 20 15.69 2.38 0.10
C ALA A 20 14.67 3.52 -0.02
N GLU A 21 15.16 4.76 0.01
CA GLU A 21 14.39 6.00 -0.09
C GLU A 21 13.77 6.18 -1.48
N GLU A 22 14.50 5.86 -2.56
CA GLU A 22 13.96 5.89 -3.92
C GLU A 22 12.81 4.88 -4.08
N ILE A 23 13.03 3.64 -3.61
CA ILE A 23 12.00 2.59 -3.64
C ILE A 23 10.80 3.05 -2.81
N ALA A 24 11.03 3.51 -1.59
CA ALA A 24 10.00 3.97 -0.67
C ALA A 24 9.16 5.10 -1.23
N SER A 25 9.77 6.12 -1.85
CA SER A 25 9.04 7.23 -2.47
C SER A 25 8.04 6.73 -3.52
N SER A 26 8.46 5.81 -4.38
CA SER A 26 7.60 5.25 -5.43
C SER A 26 6.51 4.32 -4.87
N VAL A 27 6.89 3.45 -3.92
CA VAL A 27 5.99 2.44 -3.35
C VAL A 27 4.97 3.07 -2.41
N ALA A 28 5.39 3.98 -1.52
CA ALA A 28 4.49 4.73 -0.63
C ALA A 28 3.47 5.55 -1.44
N SER A 29 3.90 6.19 -2.53
CA SER A 29 2.98 6.89 -3.43
C SER A 29 1.96 5.93 -4.07
N THR A 30 2.38 4.73 -4.46
CA THR A 30 1.46 3.70 -4.97
C THR A 30 0.47 3.26 -3.89
N ILE A 31 0.96 2.87 -2.72
CA ILE A 31 0.14 2.40 -1.59
C ILE A 31 -0.90 3.48 -1.23
N TRP A 32 -0.47 4.72 -1.02
CA TRP A 32 -1.38 5.82 -0.69
C TRP A 32 -2.49 5.98 -1.72
N ARG A 33 -2.14 6.05 -3.02
CA ARG A 33 -3.13 6.28 -4.09
C ARG A 33 -4.12 5.14 -4.27
N VAL A 34 -3.72 3.89 -4.04
CA VAL A 34 -4.67 2.77 -4.14
C VAL A 34 -5.60 2.72 -2.93
N THR A 35 -5.10 3.09 -1.74
CA THR A 35 -5.91 3.17 -0.53
C THR A 35 -6.88 4.35 -0.56
N ASP A 36 -6.42 5.54 -0.95
CA ASP A 36 -7.24 6.73 -1.15
C ASP A 36 -8.40 6.46 -2.13
N LYS A 37 -8.06 5.86 -3.28
CA LYS A 37 -9.06 5.40 -4.26
C LYS A 37 -10.05 4.38 -3.66
N ALA A 38 -9.59 3.44 -2.84
CA ALA A 38 -10.49 2.46 -2.22
C ALA A 38 -11.49 3.14 -1.27
N ILE A 39 -11.07 4.16 -0.51
CA ILE A 39 -11.99 4.91 0.35
C ILE A 39 -12.98 5.73 -0.49
N ASP A 40 -12.54 6.34 -1.59
CA ASP A 40 -13.44 6.99 -2.56
C ASP A 40 -14.46 6.01 -3.16
N ASN A 41 -14.02 4.78 -3.49
CA ASN A 41 -14.91 3.73 -3.98
C ASN A 41 -15.97 3.35 -2.94
N LEU A 42 -15.60 3.21 -1.66
CA LEU A 42 -16.57 2.95 -0.59
C LEU A 42 -17.66 4.04 -0.56
N GLY A 43 -17.29 5.31 -0.71
CA GLY A 43 -18.25 6.41 -0.82
C GLY A 43 -19.19 6.26 -2.03
N HIS A 44 -18.68 5.84 -3.18
CA HIS A 44 -19.51 5.58 -4.37
C HIS A 44 -20.44 4.38 -4.23
N GLU A 45 -20.05 3.38 -3.44
CA GLU A 45 -20.89 2.21 -3.10
C GLU A 45 -21.88 2.51 -1.94
N ASN A 46 -22.04 3.78 -1.57
CA ASN A 46 -22.95 4.30 -0.53
C ASN A 46 -22.60 3.86 0.90
N TYR A 47 -21.33 3.57 1.19
CA TYR A 47 -20.86 3.47 2.57
C TYR A 47 -20.64 4.86 3.15
N ASP A 48 -21.12 5.09 4.36
CA ASP A 48 -21.14 6.39 5.01
C ASP A 48 -19.77 6.70 5.65
N ILE A 49 -18.85 7.28 4.87
CA ILE A 49 -17.57 7.80 5.37
C ILE A 49 -17.73 9.25 5.87
N ILE A 50 -18.55 9.41 6.90
CA ILE A 50 -19.13 10.71 7.32
C ILE A 50 -18.16 11.68 8.02
N THR A 51 -16.93 11.26 8.37
CA THR A 51 -15.93 12.16 8.96
C THR A 51 -14.54 11.94 8.36
N PRO A 52 -13.72 13.01 8.24
CA PRO A 52 -12.31 12.87 7.88
C PRO A 52 -11.56 11.87 8.78
N ALA A 53 -11.86 11.90 10.09
CA ALA A 53 -11.25 10.97 11.05
C ALA A 53 -11.55 9.51 10.72
N ARG A 54 -12.78 9.16 10.35
CA ARG A 54 -13.13 7.81 9.88
C ARG A 54 -12.34 7.45 8.63
N GLY A 55 -12.31 8.34 7.64
CA GLY A 55 -11.53 8.14 6.41
C GLY A 55 -10.06 7.80 6.70
N PHE A 56 -9.38 8.62 7.50
CA PHE A 56 -7.97 8.40 7.83
C PHE A 56 -7.71 7.12 8.63
N LYS A 57 -8.65 6.70 9.48
CA LYS A 57 -8.53 5.40 10.17
C LYS A 57 -8.64 4.22 9.20
N LEU A 58 -9.59 4.25 8.27
CA LEU A 58 -9.71 3.22 7.24
C LEU A 58 -8.48 3.20 6.33
N ILE A 59 -7.96 4.36 5.98
CA ILE A 59 -6.67 4.48 5.27
C ILE A 59 -5.58 3.79 6.10
N ALA A 60 -5.44 4.10 7.39
CA ALA A 60 -4.41 3.51 8.24
C ALA A 60 -4.47 1.97 8.29
N GLU A 61 -5.66 1.37 8.40
CA GLU A 61 -5.84 -0.09 8.35
C GLU A 61 -5.32 -0.69 7.03
N CYS A 62 -5.71 -0.09 5.90
CA CYS A 62 -5.25 -0.51 4.58
C CYS A 62 -3.73 -0.34 4.41
N LEU A 63 -3.16 0.78 4.90
CA LEU A 63 -1.72 1.01 4.88
C LEU A 63 -0.98 -0.07 5.68
N ALA A 64 -1.46 -0.39 6.89
CA ALA A 64 -0.84 -1.42 7.73
C ALA A 64 -0.78 -2.78 7.03
N PHE A 65 -1.90 -3.19 6.43
CA PHE A 65 -1.96 -4.43 5.67
C PHE A 65 -1.01 -4.42 4.47
N LEU A 66 -1.03 -3.37 3.65
CA LEU A 66 -0.23 -3.29 2.42
C LEU A 66 1.27 -3.18 2.70
N VAL A 67 1.68 -2.48 3.76
CA VAL A 67 3.08 -2.40 4.18
C VAL A 67 3.55 -3.75 4.73
N HIS A 68 2.72 -4.47 5.49
CA HIS A 68 3.02 -5.84 5.90
C HIS A 68 3.11 -6.80 4.71
N TYR A 69 2.23 -6.63 3.72
CA TYR A 69 2.28 -7.42 2.50
C TYR A 69 3.58 -7.19 1.70
N CYS A 70 4.04 -5.93 1.58
CA CYS A 70 5.36 -5.62 1.05
C CYS A 70 6.48 -6.29 1.85
N ASP A 71 6.38 -6.29 3.17
CA ASP A 71 7.36 -6.91 4.05
C ASP A 71 7.50 -8.42 3.81
N ARG A 72 6.38 -9.13 3.59
CA ARG A 72 6.39 -10.56 3.26
C ARG A 72 7.04 -10.84 1.90
N MET A 73 6.76 -10.02 0.88
CA MET A 73 7.43 -10.11 -0.43
C MET A 73 8.93 -9.82 -0.33
N ALA A 74 9.32 -8.83 0.49
CA ALA A 74 10.72 -8.49 0.74
C ALA A 74 11.46 -9.59 1.51
N TYR A 75 10.79 -10.26 2.45
CA TYR A 75 11.37 -11.36 3.21
C TYR A 75 11.82 -12.51 2.30
N ALA A 76 11.07 -12.79 1.24
CA ALA A 76 11.42 -13.83 0.27
C ALA A 76 12.56 -13.46 -0.69
N SER A 77 12.91 -12.16 -0.81
CA SER A 77 13.75 -11.67 -1.92
C SER A 77 14.94 -10.81 -1.52
N LEU A 78 14.97 -10.23 -0.32
CA LEU A 78 16.01 -9.32 0.14
C LEU A 78 16.75 -9.87 1.36
N THR A 79 17.97 -9.40 1.59
CA THR A 79 18.67 -9.66 2.86
C THR A 79 17.94 -9.00 4.02
N PRO A 80 18.10 -9.48 5.26
CA PRO A 80 17.45 -8.90 6.44
C PRO A 80 17.69 -7.39 6.58
N GLU A 81 18.94 -6.94 6.39
CA GLU A 81 19.32 -5.54 6.53
C GLU A 81 18.65 -4.68 5.46
N ARG A 82 18.63 -5.18 4.23
CA ARG A 82 18.05 -4.48 3.09
C ARG A 82 16.54 -4.39 3.20
N ARG A 83 15.88 -5.47 3.62
CA ARG A 83 14.46 -5.51 3.95
C ARG A 83 14.12 -4.45 5.01
N VAL A 84 14.84 -4.42 6.12
CA VAL A 84 14.60 -3.43 7.19
C VAL A 84 14.72 -2.02 6.66
N ALA A 85 15.77 -1.70 5.90
CA ALA A 85 15.96 -0.37 5.34
C ALA A 85 14.80 0.05 4.41
N VAL A 86 14.37 -0.83 3.50
CA VAL A 86 13.26 -0.54 2.57
C VAL A 86 11.94 -0.35 3.31
N LEU A 87 11.61 -1.23 4.26
CA LEU A 87 10.33 -1.17 4.97
C LEU A 87 10.27 0.02 5.93
N GLN A 88 11.36 0.36 6.62
CA GLN A 88 11.45 1.57 7.42
C GLN A 88 11.28 2.84 6.57
N ALA A 89 11.90 2.88 5.39
CA ALA A 89 11.75 4.02 4.48
C ALA A 89 10.31 4.16 3.97
N ILE A 90 9.64 3.04 3.64
CA ILE A 90 8.21 3.04 3.23
C ILE A 90 7.33 3.56 4.36
N ALA A 91 7.46 3.02 5.57
CA ALA A 91 6.65 3.39 6.73
C ALA A 91 6.84 4.88 7.09
N ASN A 92 8.09 5.37 7.08
CA ASN A 92 8.38 6.78 7.31
C ASN A 92 7.73 7.69 6.27
N ARG A 93 7.85 7.33 4.98
CA ARG A 93 7.26 8.14 3.91
C ARG A 93 5.74 8.16 3.96
N LEU A 94 5.10 7.03 4.28
CA LEU A 94 3.65 6.98 4.48
C LEU A 94 3.21 7.79 5.70
N GLY A 95 3.99 7.81 6.77
CA GLY A 95 3.72 8.66 7.94
C GLY A 95 3.76 10.16 7.62
N GLU A 96 4.73 10.59 6.80
CA GLU A 96 4.77 11.98 6.29
C GLU A 96 3.55 12.30 5.44
N VAL A 97 3.21 11.41 4.49
CA VAL A 97 2.04 11.62 3.62
C VAL A 97 0.74 11.65 4.43
N MET A 98 0.58 10.78 5.43
CA MET A 98 -0.57 10.79 6.32
C MET A 98 -0.68 12.11 7.09
N GLU A 99 0.42 12.58 7.67
CA GLU A 99 0.46 13.85 8.39
C GLU A 99 0.13 15.04 7.48
N GLU A 100 0.75 15.12 6.30
CA GLU A 100 0.47 16.14 5.29
C GLU A 100 -1.02 16.18 4.93
N ASN A 101 -1.65 15.02 4.72
CA ASN A 101 -3.06 14.94 4.35
C ASN A 101 -4.00 15.26 5.52
N ILE A 102 -3.72 14.79 6.74
CA ILE A 102 -4.52 15.13 7.93
C ILE A 102 -4.48 16.64 8.15
N ILE A 103 -3.29 17.25 8.13
CA ILE A 103 -3.15 18.70 8.32
C ILE A 103 -3.87 19.47 7.21
N SER A 104 -3.82 18.99 5.97
CA SER A 104 -4.52 19.61 4.83
C SER A 104 -6.04 19.59 4.99
N VAL A 105 -6.62 18.55 5.59
CA VAL A 105 -8.08 18.35 5.67
C VAL A 105 -8.66 18.87 6.98
N VAL A 106 -7.97 18.64 8.10
CA VAL A 106 -8.47 18.89 9.47
C VAL A 106 -7.79 20.10 10.10
N GLY A 107 -6.63 20.51 9.59
CA GLY A 107 -5.78 21.55 10.18
C GLY A 107 -4.71 20.98 11.11
N PRO A 108 -3.68 21.79 11.45
CA PRO A 108 -2.61 21.37 12.35
C PRO A 108 -3.10 21.23 13.80
N ASP A 109 -2.52 20.26 14.51
CA ASP A 109 -2.72 20.07 15.95
C ASP A 109 -1.35 20.07 16.65
N PRO A 110 -0.95 21.15 17.33
CA PRO A 110 0.35 21.25 18.00
C PRO A 110 0.60 20.20 19.10
N GLY A 111 -0.46 19.56 19.60
CA GLY A 111 -0.36 18.52 20.62
C GLY A 111 -0.12 17.12 20.07
N ARG A 112 -0.15 16.96 18.73
CA ARG A 112 -0.10 15.64 18.08
C ARG A 112 1.03 15.54 17.08
N ASN A 113 1.51 14.32 16.91
CA ASN A 113 2.50 13.96 15.90
C ASN A 113 1.92 12.83 15.07
N PHE A 114 1.21 13.19 14.00
CA PHE A 114 0.44 12.23 13.20
C PHE A 114 1.34 11.20 12.51
N LYS A 115 2.55 11.59 12.09
CA LYS A 115 3.54 10.65 11.57
C LYS A 115 3.91 9.59 12.60
N ALA A 116 4.25 10.00 13.82
CA ALA A 116 4.63 9.08 14.89
C ALA A 116 3.46 8.17 15.29
N GLU A 117 2.25 8.72 15.40
CA GLU A 117 1.05 7.94 15.69
C GLU A 117 0.77 6.87 14.63
N LEU A 118 0.96 7.18 13.34
CA LEU A 118 0.85 6.17 12.28
C LEU A 118 1.93 5.09 12.42
N ILE A 119 3.19 5.47 12.68
CA ILE A 119 4.28 4.49 12.85
C ILE A 119 3.97 3.53 14.01
N ASP A 120 3.49 4.06 15.14
CA ASP A 120 3.08 3.24 16.29
C ASP A 120 1.90 2.33 15.96
N PHE A 121 0.94 2.83 15.16
CA PHE A 121 -0.17 2.02 14.65
C PHE A 121 0.32 0.88 13.74
N LEU A 122 1.21 1.18 12.78
CA LEU A 122 1.80 0.19 11.89
C LEU A 122 2.54 -0.89 12.69
N ASN A 123 3.34 -0.51 13.69
CA ASN A 123 4.07 -1.46 14.53
C ASN A 123 3.12 -2.43 15.26
N ARG A 124 2.02 -1.94 15.83
CA ARG A 124 1.00 -2.79 16.47
C ARG A 124 0.36 -3.76 15.47
N ARG A 125 -0.08 -3.25 14.31
CA ARG A 125 -0.67 -4.09 13.27
C ARG A 125 0.31 -5.09 12.68
N PHE A 126 1.59 -4.76 12.60
CA PHE A 126 2.62 -5.69 12.16
C PHE A 126 2.76 -6.90 13.08
N ALA A 127 2.60 -6.71 14.39
CA ALA A 127 2.56 -7.81 15.35
C ALA A 127 1.32 -8.68 15.11
N ASP A 128 0.14 -8.08 14.91
CA ASP A 128 -1.08 -8.83 14.59
C ASP A 128 -0.93 -9.65 13.29
N TYR A 129 -0.42 -9.03 12.23
CA TYR A 129 -0.31 -9.67 10.92
C TYR A 129 0.79 -10.75 10.86
N ALA A 130 1.77 -10.72 11.76
CA ALA A 130 2.80 -11.74 11.83
C ALA A 130 2.26 -13.13 12.20
N GLU A 131 1.06 -13.19 12.80
CA GLU A 131 0.36 -14.44 13.15
C GLU A 131 -0.35 -15.09 11.95
N PHE A 132 -0.39 -14.43 10.79
CA PHE A 132 -1.04 -14.95 9.58
C PHE A 132 -0.04 -15.30 8.48
N GLU A 133 -0.49 -16.20 7.59
CA GLU A 133 0.27 -16.58 6.41
C GLU A 133 0.01 -15.64 5.25
N PHE A 134 1.06 -15.41 4.46
CA PHE A 134 1.01 -14.67 3.20
C PHE A 134 1.72 -15.52 2.13
N PRO A 135 1.00 -16.45 1.49
CA PRO A 135 1.59 -17.33 0.49
C PRO A 135 2.14 -16.57 -0.72
N ASP A 136 3.04 -17.21 -1.46
CA ASP A 136 3.69 -16.60 -2.62
C ASP A 136 2.73 -16.38 -3.82
N ASP A 137 1.53 -16.98 -3.80
CA ASP A 137 0.52 -17.04 -4.87
C ASP A 137 -0.28 -15.74 -5.11
N GLU A 138 0.35 -14.60 -4.86
CA GLU A 138 -0.21 -13.26 -5.03
C GLU A 138 -1.25 -12.84 -4.00
N LYS A 139 -1.75 -13.74 -3.17
CA LYS A 139 -2.83 -13.43 -2.23
C LYS A 139 -2.34 -13.48 -0.79
N ALA A 140 -3.01 -12.71 0.06
CA ALA A 140 -2.91 -12.93 1.49
C ALA A 140 -3.82 -14.10 1.85
N SER A 141 -3.51 -14.80 2.95
CA SER A 141 -4.41 -15.82 3.44
C SER A 141 -5.78 -15.23 3.78
N PHE A 142 -6.84 -16.04 3.62
CA PHE A 142 -8.20 -15.62 3.98
C PHE A 142 -8.30 -15.11 5.43
N PRO A 143 -7.66 -15.73 6.45
CA PRO A 143 -7.63 -15.19 7.81
C PRO A 143 -7.07 -13.76 7.92
N ALA A 144 -5.98 -13.43 7.20
CA ALA A 144 -5.41 -12.09 7.21
C ALA A 144 -6.36 -11.05 6.61
N LEU A 145 -7.00 -11.37 5.48
CA LEU A 145 -8.00 -10.51 4.84
C LEU A 145 -9.24 -10.34 5.72
N ARG A 146 -9.71 -11.42 6.35
CA ARG A 146 -10.83 -11.37 7.28
C ARG A 146 -10.50 -10.54 8.51
N PHE A 147 -9.28 -10.64 9.05
CA PHE A 147 -8.84 -9.81 10.16
C PHE A 147 -8.89 -8.33 9.81
N LEU A 148 -8.32 -7.92 8.66
CA LEU A 148 -8.45 -6.57 8.15
C LEU A 148 -9.92 -6.14 8.01
N GLY A 149 -10.76 -6.98 7.39
CA GLY A 149 -12.18 -6.69 7.21
C GLY A 149 -12.90 -6.43 8.53
N LEU A 150 -12.54 -7.15 9.60
CA LEU A 150 -13.07 -6.88 10.95
C LEU A 150 -12.62 -5.52 11.49
N GLN A 151 -11.34 -5.16 11.32
CA GLN A 151 -10.84 -3.86 11.81
C GLN A 151 -11.54 -2.69 11.10
N ILE A 152 -11.77 -2.83 9.78
CA ILE A 152 -12.53 -1.84 9.02
C ILE A 152 -14.00 -1.82 9.48
N ARG A 153 -14.63 -2.98 9.62
CA ARG A 153 -16.04 -3.10 10.08
C ARG A 153 -16.25 -2.41 11.43
N ASP A 154 -15.30 -2.52 12.34
CA ASP A 154 -15.40 -1.92 13.68
C ASP A 154 -15.40 -0.39 13.67
N GLU A 155 -14.86 0.24 12.62
CA GLU A 155 -14.86 1.70 12.42
C GLU A 155 -16.10 2.23 11.67
N MET A 156 -16.92 1.33 11.12
CA MET A 156 -18.14 1.67 10.38
C MET A 156 -19.34 1.94 11.30
N GLY A 157 -20.30 2.72 10.79
CA GLY A 157 -21.62 2.84 11.42
C GLY A 157 -22.40 1.52 11.31
N GLU A 158 -23.39 1.32 12.19
CA GLU A 158 -24.15 0.05 12.25
C GLU A 158 -24.77 -0.36 10.91
N ASP A 159 -25.32 0.61 10.16
CA ASP A 159 -25.98 0.35 8.87
C ASP A 159 -25.01 -0.14 7.79
N ASP A 160 -23.73 0.25 7.88
CA ASP A 160 -22.68 -0.09 6.93
C ASP A 160 -21.95 -1.40 7.25
N LYS A 161 -22.13 -1.94 8.46
CA LYS A 161 -21.36 -3.11 8.91
C LYS A 161 -21.67 -4.38 8.12
N THR A 162 -22.86 -4.48 7.53
CA THR A 162 -23.35 -5.75 6.96
C THR A 162 -22.47 -6.29 5.84
N TRP A 163 -22.13 -5.44 4.87
CA TRP A 163 -21.47 -5.85 3.62
C TRP A 163 -20.05 -5.31 3.43
N ILE A 164 -19.59 -4.44 4.34
CA ILE A 164 -18.26 -3.80 4.21
C ILE A 164 -17.12 -4.82 4.16
N MET A 165 -17.24 -5.94 4.89
CA MET A 165 -16.21 -6.97 4.87
C MET A 165 -16.07 -7.61 3.49
N ASP A 166 -17.19 -7.93 2.84
CA ASP A 166 -17.18 -8.52 1.50
C ASP A 166 -16.66 -7.51 0.47
N GLN A 167 -17.08 -6.24 0.57
CA GLN A 167 -16.53 -5.16 -0.26
C GLN A 167 -15.00 -5.07 -0.15
N ILE A 168 -14.46 -5.07 1.08
CA ILE A 168 -13.02 -5.01 1.30
C ILE A 168 -12.31 -6.26 0.78
N MET A 169 -12.81 -7.45 1.14
CA MET A 169 -12.11 -8.70 0.93
C MET A 169 -12.19 -9.19 -0.53
N ASP A 170 -13.30 -8.96 -1.21
CA ASP A 170 -13.56 -9.49 -2.54
C ASP A 170 -13.33 -8.45 -3.65
N ILE A 171 -13.34 -7.16 -3.32
CA ILE A 171 -13.23 -6.07 -4.32
C ILE A 171 -12.00 -5.20 -4.05
N GLU A 172 -11.98 -4.44 -2.96
CA GLU A 172 -10.98 -3.38 -2.78
C GLU A 172 -9.57 -3.94 -2.54
N MET A 173 -9.42 -4.88 -1.60
CA MET A 173 -8.10 -5.40 -1.22
C MET A 173 -7.44 -6.22 -2.32
N PRO A 174 -8.13 -7.12 -3.06
CA PRO A 174 -7.54 -7.79 -4.22
C PRO A 174 -6.98 -6.81 -5.27
N GLU A 175 -7.69 -5.72 -5.59
CA GLU A 175 -7.21 -4.70 -6.54
C GLU A 175 -5.96 -3.97 -5.99
N MET A 176 -6.02 -3.54 -4.74
CA MET A 176 -4.90 -2.86 -4.07
C MET A 176 -3.66 -3.74 -4.01
N MET A 177 -3.80 -5.00 -3.57
CA MET A 177 -2.72 -5.97 -3.46
C MET A 177 -2.05 -6.24 -4.80
N GLY A 178 -2.84 -6.48 -5.86
CA GLY A 178 -2.29 -6.73 -7.19
C GLY A 178 -1.49 -5.53 -7.72
N THR A 179 -2.01 -4.32 -7.51
CA THR A 179 -1.35 -3.08 -7.92
C THR A 179 -0.05 -2.83 -7.14
N VAL A 180 -0.07 -2.99 -5.81
CA VAL A 180 1.09 -2.81 -4.93
C VAL A 180 2.15 -3.87 -5.21
N ARG A 181 1.79 -5.15 -5.34
CA ARG A 181 2.71 -6.23 -5.71
C ARG A 181 3.46 -5.89 -7.00
N LYS A 182 2.72 -5.54 -8.06
CA LYS A 182 3.30 -5.21 -9.36
C LYS A 182 4.28 -4.03 -9.27
N SER A 183 3.95 -3.01 -8.50
CA SER A 183 4.84 -1.87 -8.26
C SER A 183 6.06 -2.30 -7.47
N PHE A 184 5.87 -2.95 -6.32
CA PHE A 184 6.93 -3.31 -5.39
C PHE A 184 7.94 -4.29 -6.00
N GLN A 185 7.48 -5.44 -6.50
CA GLN A 185 8.36 -6.44 -7.11
C GLN A 185 9.10 -5.89 -8.34
N GLY A 186 8.43 -5.08 -9.15
CA GLY A 186 9.06 -4.44 -10.31
C GLY A 186 10.15 -3.44 -9.93
N LEU A 187 10.00 -2.75 -8.79
CA LEU A 187 10.99 -1.78 -8.29
C LEU A 187 12.13 -2.44 -7.51
N LEU A 188 11.91 -3.65 -6.97
CA LEU A 188 12.96 -4.50 -6.38
C LEU A 188 13.75 -5.28 -7.44
N SER A 189 13.21 -5.43 -8.66
CA SER A 189 13.84 -6.23 -9.71
C SER A 189 14.95 -5.47 -10.45
N ASP A 190 16.11 -6.11 -10.58
CA ASP A 190 17.18 -5.69 -11.47
C ASP A 190 17.00 -6.19 -12.92
N ALA A 191 15.98 -7.00 -13.21
CA ALA A 191 15.80 -7.66 -14.52
C ALA A 191 15.54 -6.64 -15.64
N PRO A 192 16.19 -6.74 -16.82
CA PRO A 192 16.07 -5.76 -17.92
C PRO A 192 14.62 -5.52 -18.32
N VAL A 193 14.26 -4.25 -18.58
CA VAL A 193 12.96 -3.93 -19.21
C VAL A 193 12.95 -4.67 -20.54
N LYS A 194 11.98 -5.56 -20.76
CA LYS A 194 11.74 -6.10 -22.10
C LYS A 194 11.42 -4.92 -23.01
N ARG A 195 12.43 -4.41 -23.72
CA ARG A 195 12.26 -3.42 -24.78
C ARG A 195 11.24 -4.02 -25.75
N GLY A 196 10.07 -3.41 -25.85
CA GLY A 196 9.07 -3.82 -26.85
C GLY A 196 9.70 -3.78 -28.24
N PHE A 197 9.24 -4.65 -29.13
CA PHE A 197 9.58 -4.60 -30.56
C PHE A 197 9.40 -3.15 -31.07
N GLY A 198 10.49 -2.49 -31.44
CA GLY A 198 10.48 -1.08 -31.88
C GLY A 198 11.48 -0.14 -31.19
N SER A 199 12.41 -0.62 -30.36
CA SER A 199 13.52 0.23 -29.90
C SER A 199 14.50 0.52 -31.05
N PRO A 200 14.96 1.78 -31.25
CA PRO A 200 15.78 2.19 -32.39
C PRO A 200 17.07 1.39 -32.59
N ASP A 201 17.64 0.86 -31.50
CA ASP A 201 18.91 0.11 -31.51
C ASP A 201 18.79 -1.33 -32.08
N MET A 202 17.58 -1.78 -32.44
CA MET A 202 17.32 -3.14 -32.97
C MET A 202 17.03 -3.15 -34.48
N LEU A 203 17.12 -2.00 -35.15
CA LEU A 203 17.11 -1.99 -36.61
C LEU A 203 18.47 -2.51 -37.09
N PRO A 204 18.51 -3.48 -38.02
CA PRO A 204 19.76 -3.90 -38.61
C PRO A 204 20.45 -2.67 -39.24
N PRO A 205 21.78 -2.57 -39.17
CA PRO A 205 22.51 -1.48 -39.82
C PRO A 205 22.17 -1.48 -41.32
N GLU A 206 21.88 -0.28 -41.86
CA GLU A 206 21.68 -0.06 -43.29
C GLU A 206 22.93 -0.40 -44.11
#